data_AF-A0AAE3VQW4-F1
#
_entry.id   AF-A0AAE3VQW4-F1
#
_cell.length_a   1.000
_cell.length_b   1.000
_cell.length_c   1.000
_cell.angle_alpha   90.00
_cell.angle_beta   90.00
_cell.angle_gamma   90.00
#
_symmetry.space_group_name_H-M   'P 1'
#
loop_
_entity.id
_entity.type
_entity.pdbx_description
1 polymer ?
#
loop_
_entity_poly.entity_id
_entity_poly.type
_entity_poly.pdbx_seq_one_letter_code
_entity_poly.pdbx_strand_id
1 'polypeptide(L)'
;MNRVAVFRRMRDAAQKILLAGLVVATVAGTARAEIGSYIVFDLNTGVILDEHNPTKPWYPASLTKLMTAYVVFRALDEGRITLKSPVVMSENARREPPSKMGFPVGSVITIDTALKIILVKSANDVSVALGEAVSGSESEFLRAMNRESRRLGMTQSNWTNPHGLPDKNHVSSARDMAMLVQQIRKEFPEYDHLFKITGFKLGPKTYKNHNYLVGHFPGTTGMKTGFICSSGFNLAATAKRGGRELGAIVLGGYTSRERNEETAKLLEIGFRARTGLFSGKRRTIDDLRHLSVTAGRPVDLRPIVCGSSRPKTAYSDRSNVVPFDEVDEQQMANAYAANGRDAFNTLFTGGRDEVTLSETGTQVISYLRKSVPVDPPIVLSMGGAEGPPVGVDPETGEPASVAAGMIPVPRPRPLLALVTDTNRIDPAEVVALADSVRRSAKAAADPGASQSIAGEIVSGETVSGEDGAIALAEDGAAMTGANETDPAASTSIPWFPKPKPGE
;
A
#
# COMPACT_ATOMS: atom_id res chain seq x y z
N MET A 1 42.89 54.19 -25.41
CA MET A 1 42.51 52.79 -25.07
C MET A 1 42.61 51.94 -26.33
N ASN A 2 43.39 50.85 -26.28
CA ASN A 2 43.74 50.05 -27.46
C ASN A 2 42.54 49.17 -27.88
N ARG A 3 41.86 49.55 -28.97
CA ARG A 3 40.64 48.90 -29.48
C ARG A 3 40.82 47.40 -29.74
N VAL A 4 42.04 46.97 -30.07
CA VAL A 4 42.38 45.55 -30.31
C VAL A 4 42.32 44.73 -29.02
N ALA A 5 42.72 45.30 -27.87
CA ALA A 5 42.69 44.62 -26.59
C ALA A 5 41.26 44.42 -26.08
N VAL A 6 40.36 45.36 -26.37
CA VAL A 6 38.93 45.27 -26.02
C VAL A 6 38.26 44.18 -26.85
N PHE A 7 38.51 44.13 -28.16
CA PHE A 7 37.96 43.09 -29.03
C PHE A 7 38.41 41.67 -28.65
N ARG A 8 39.68 41.50 -28.26
CA ARG A 8 40.20 40.20 -27.84
C ARG A 8 39.57 39.73 -26.52
N ARG A 9 39.40 40.65 -25.55
CA ARG A 9 38.70 40.34 -24.29
C ARG A 9 37.22 40.01 -24.49
N MET A 10 36.54 40.68 -25.41
CA MET A 10 35.14 40.38 -25.75
C MET A 10 34.99 39.03 -26.44
N ARG A 11 35.91 38.65 -27.33
CA ARG A 11 35.90 37.34 -27.98
C ARG A 11 36.17 36.21 -26.99
N ASP A 12 37.14 36.38 -26.11
CA ASP A 12 37.50 35.36 -25.11
C ASP A 12 36.38 35.21 -24.05
N ALA A 13 35.67 36.30 -23.71
CA ALA A 13 34.47 36.24 -22.87
C ALA A 13 33.31 35.54 -23.58
N ALA A 14 33.08 35.84 -24.87
CA ALA A 14 32.04 35.18 -25.66
C ALA A 14 32.32 33.67 -25.83
N GLN A 15 33.56 33.26 -26.06
CA GLN A 15 33.95 31.84 -26.13
C GLN A 15 33.78 31.11 -24.79
N LYS A 16 34.09 31.76 -23.65
CA LYS A 16 33.86 31.19 -22.32
C LYS A 16 32.37 31.05 -21.99
N ILE A 17 31.54 32.01 -22.39
CA ILE A 17 30.09 31.94 -22.23
C ILE A 17 29.50 30.83 -23.12
N LEU A 18 29.99 30.69 -24.35
CA LEU A 18 29.55 29.63 -25.28
C LEU A 18 29.94 28.23 -24.77
N LEU A 19 31.15 28.06 -24.24
CA LEU A 19 31.57 26.79 -23.62
C LEU A 19 30.79 26.48 -22.33
N ALA A 20 30.55 27.48 -21.48
CA ALA A 20 29.72 27.31 -20.28
C ALA A 20 28.27 26.93 -20.64
N GLY A 21 27.72 27.53 -21.70
CA GLY A 21 26.40 27.16 -22.23
C GLY A 21 26.34 25.72 -22.79
N LEU A 22 27.41 25.26 -23.45
CA LEU A 22 27.50 23.89 -23.99
C LEU A 22 27.66 22.83 -22.88
N VAL A 23 28.34 23.16 -21.79
CA VAL A 23 28.48 22.29 -20.60
C VAL A 23 27.17 22.23 -19.79
N VAL A 24 26.40 23.32 -19.72
CA VAL A 24 25.06 23.31 -19.09
C VAL A 24 24.03 22.56 -19.96
N ALA A 25 24.14 22.63 -21.29
CA ALA A 25 23.25 21.91 -22.20
C ALA A 25 23.46 20.38 -22.23
N THR A 26 24.63 19.89 -21.79
CA THR A 26 24.93 18.44 -21.74
C THR A 26 24.55 17.76 -20.42
N VAL A 27 24.11 18.52 -19.42
CA VAL A 27 23.51 17.99 -18.17
C VAL A 27 21.97 18.11 -18.19
N ALA A 28 21.37 18.18 -19.37
CA ALA A 28 19.98 17.75 -19.55
C ALA A 28 19.94 16.22 -19.49
N GLY A 29 20.26 15.65 -18.32
CA GLY A 29 19.95 14.25 -18.05
C GLY A 29 18.47 14.06 -18.35
N THR A 30 18.15 13.08 -19.20
CA THR A 30 16.75 12.68 -19.39
C THR A 30 16.19 12.41 -18.00
N ALA A 31 15.28 13.27 -17.53
CA ALA A 31 14.57 13.03 -16.29
C ALA A 31 13.82 11.72 -16.48
N ARG A 32 14.43 10.62 -16.04
CA ARG A 32 13.85 9.29 -16.12
C ARG A 32 12.77 9.22 -15.05
N ALA A 33 11.73 8.50 -15.41
CA ALA A 33 10.58 8.32 -14.59
C ALA A 33 11.01 7.55 -13.31
N GLU A 34 10.95 8.19 -12.15
CA GLU A 34 11.31 7.56 -10.86
C GLU A 34 10.07 7.01 -10.14
N ILE A 35 10.25 5.89 -9.44
CA ILE A 35 9.22 5.31 -8.58
C ILE A 35 8.85 6.29 -7.47
N GLY A 36 7.56 6.38 -7.17
CA GLY A 36 7.02 7.40 -6.26
C GLY A 36 7.43 7.24 -4.80
N SER A 37 7.52 6.00 -4.30
CA SER A 37 7.89 5.63 -2.93
C SER A 37 8.18 4.13 -2.80
N TYR A 38 9.13 3.74 -1.95
CA TYR A 38 9.37 2.34 -1.61
C TYR A 38 9.92 2.12 -0.20
N ILE A 39 9.82 0.88 0.28
CA ILE A 39 10.50 0.38 1.48
C ILE A 39 10.77 -1.12 1.33
N VAL A 40 11.97 -1.56 1.71
CA VAL A 40 12.34 -2.98 1.81
C VAL A 40 12.84 -3.29 3.21
N PHE A 41 12.37 -4.39 3.79
CA PHE A 41 12.55 -4.69 5.20
C PHE A 41 12.59 -6.19 5.46
N ASP A 42 13.21 -6.55 6.58
CA ASP A 42 13.20 -7.91 7.11
C ASP A 42 11.89 -8.15 7.88
N LEU A 43 11.13 -9.18 7.47
CA LEU A 43 9.79 -9.41 8.01
C LEU A 43 9.79 -9.85 9.48
N ASN A 44 10.82 -10.60 9.89
CA ASN A 44 10.90 -11.14 11.25
C ASN A 44 11.29 -10.06 12.25
N THR A 45 12.27 -9.22 11.87
CA THR A 45 12.85 -8.22 12.77
C THR A 45 12.25 -6.83 12.61
N GLY A 46 11.58 -6.57 11.48
CA GLY A 46 11.12 -5.23 11.10
C GLY A 46 12.24 -4.29 10.68
N VAL A 47 13.50 -4.76 10.63
CA VAL A 47 14.65 -3.93 10.24
C VAL A 47 14.48 -3.48 8.79
N ILE A 48 14.57 -2.17 8.59
CA ILE A 48 14.53 -1.54 7.28
C ILE A 48 15.91 -1.69 6.65
N LEU A 49 15.92 -2.17 5.41
CA LEU A 49 17.13 -2.38 4.63
C LEU A 49 17.40 -1.21 3.70
N ASP A 50 16.34 -0.66 3.11
CA ASP A 50 16.37 0.52 2.26
C ASP A 50 14.97 1.14 2.16
N GLU A 51 14.89 2.46 1.96
CA GLU A 51 13.63 3.19 1.86
C GLU A 51 13.76 4.49 1.07
N HIS A 52 12.73 4.84 0.31
CA HIS A 52 12.62 6.12 -0.38
C HIS A 52 11.23 6.71 -0.18
N ASN A 53 11.18 7.88 0.46
CA ASN A 53 9.92 8.57 0.78
C ASN A 53 8.88 7.64 1.44
N PRO A 54 9.25 6.84 2.46
CA PRO A 54 8.39 5.76 2.99
C PRO A 54 7.09 6.30 3.60
N THR A 55 7.10 7.55 4.05
CA THR A 55 5.97 8.23 4.69
C THR A 55 5.12 9.09 3.76
N LYS A 56 5.44 9.11 2.46
CA LYS A 56 4.74 9.93 1.48
C LYS A 56 3.31 9.38 1.24
N PRO A 57 2.26 10.21 1.34
CA PRO A 57 0.90 9.80 1.04
C PRO A 57 0.78 9.28 -0.39
N TRP A 58 0.09 8.15 -0.56
CA TRP A 58 -0.13 7.50 -1.85
C TRP A 58 -1.53 6.92 -1.97
N TYR A 59 -2.04 6.79 -3.18
CA TYR A 59 -3.26 6.03 -3.45
C TYR A 59 -2.91 4.52 -3.46
N PRO A 60 -3.41 3.70 -2.51
CA PRO A 60 -3.00 2.29 -2.39
C PRO A 60 -3.52 1.42 -3.53
N ALA A 61 -4.59 1.85 -4.22
CA ALA A 61 -5.30 1.03 -5.19
C ALA A 61 -5.66 -0.34 -4.59
N SER A 62 -5.65 -1.43 -5.37
CA SER A 62 -5.97 -2.76 -4.85
C SER A 62 -5.04 -3.33 -3.77
N LEU A 63 -3.99 -2.62 -3.33
CA LEU A 63 -3.29 -2.97 -2.09
C LEU A 63 -4.23 -2.87 -0.87
N THR A 64 -5.28 -2.06 -0.93
CA THR A 64 -6.37 -1.99 0.07
C THR A 64 -6.94 -3.35 0.43
N LYS A 65 -6.97 -4.30 -0.51
CA LYS A 65 -7.49 -5.65 -0.26
C LYS A 65 -6.65 -6.45 0.74
N LEU A 66 -5.42 -6.02 1.03
CA LEU A 66 -4.65 -6.55 2.16
C LEU A 66 -5.27 -6.14 3.50
N MET A 67 -5.76 -4.90 3.64
CA MET A 67 -6.47 -4.47 4.84
C MET A 67 -7.83 -5.17 4.93
N THR A 68 -8.51 -5.36 3.80
CA THR A 68 -9.74 -6.17 3.73
C THR A 68 -9.50 -7.59 4.21
N ALA A 69 -8.47 -8.27 3.69
CA ALA A 69 -8.10 -9.60 4.15
C ALA A 69 -7.71 -9.62 5.63
N TYR A 70 -6.96 -8.61 6.10
CA TYR A 70 -6.54 -8.49 7.50
C TYR A 70 -7.75 -8.42 8.46
N VAL A 71 -8.76 -7.59 8.15
CA VAL A 71 -9.98 -7.49 8.97
C VAL A 71 -10.76 -8.80 8.97
N VAL A 72 -10.80 -9.51 7.83
CA VAL A 72 -11.43 -10.84 7.71
C VAL A 72 -10.67 -11.87 8.54
N PHE A 73 -9.33 -11.87 8.51
CA PHE A 73 -8.50 -12.74 9.33
C PHE A 73 -8.69 -12.49 10.83
N ARG A 74 -8.76 -11.22 11.26
CA ARG A 74 -9.12 -10.87 12.65
C ARG A 74 -10.49 -11.45 13.04
N ALA A 75 -11.48 -11.39 12.15
CA ALA A 75 -12.81 -11.95 12.41
C ALA A 75 -12.81 -13.48 12.53
N LEU A 76 -11.96 -14.16 11.74
CA LEU A 76 -11.75 -15.61 11.82
C LEU A 76 -11.04 -16.00 13.13
N ASP A 77 -9.97 -15.29 13.50
CA ASP A 77 -9.21 -15.48 14.75
C ASP A 77 -10.09 -15.25 15.99
N GLU A 78 -10.95 -14.23 15.95
CA GLU A 78 -11.94 -13.94 17.00
C GLU A 78 -13.10 -14.96 17.05
N GLY A 79 -13.16 -15.91 16.11
CA GLY A 79 -14.22 -16.92 16.03
C GLY A 79 -15.60 -16.37 15.66
N ARG A 80 -15.69 -15.12 15.16
CA ARG A 80 -16.96 -14.49 14.74
C ARG A 80 -17.50 -15.08 13.44
N ILE A 81 -16.62 -15.59 12.60
CA ILE A 81 -16.93 -16.24 11.32
C ILE A 81 -16.02 -17.46 11.13
N THR A 82 -16.32 -18.30 10.15
CA THR A 82 -15.47 -19.41 9.74
C THR A 82 -15.14 -19.29 8.25
N LEU A 83 -14.14 -20.03 7.78
CA LEU A 83 -13.83 -20.10 6.34
C LEU A 83 -15.01 -20.61 5.49
N LYS A 84 -15.98 -21.31 6.09
CA LYS A 84 -17.19 -21.81 5.44
C LYS A 84 -18.37 -20.84 5.51
N SER A 85 -18.27 -19.77 6.30
CA SER A 85 -19.36 -18.79 6.43
C SER A 85 -19.75 -18.22 5.06
N PRO A 86 -21.06 -17.97 4.82
CA PRO A 86 -21.53 -17.52 3.53
C PRO A 86 -21.19 -16.06 3.27
N VAL A 87 -20.88 -15.76 2.01
CA VAL A 87 -20.74 -14.42 1.43
C VAL A 87 -21.76 -14.31 0.32
N VAL A 88 -22.80 -13.51 0.57
CA VAL A 88 -23.89 -13.28 -0.38
C VAL A 88 -23.55 -12.06 -1.23
N MET A 89 -23.63 -12.22 -2.54
CA MET A 89 -23.42 -11.11 -3.48
C MET A 89 -24.60 -10.14 -3.42
N SER A 90 -24.39 -8.96 -2.86
CA SER A 90 -25.41 -7.91 -2.76
C SER A 90 -25.55 -7.09 -4.06
N GLU A 91 -26.63 -6.32 -4.15
CA GLU A 91 -26.81 -5.33 -5.22
C GLU A 91 -25.72 -4.25 -5.18
N ASN A 92 -25.30 -3.83 -3.98
CA ASN A 92 -24.18 -2.91 -3.79
C ASN A 92 -22.89 -3.48 -4.39
N ALA A 93 -22.51 -4.70 -3.99
CA ALA A 93 -21.35 -5.40 -4.52
C ALA A 93 -21.37 -5.55 -6.05
N ARG A 94 -22.55 -5.85 -6.64
CA ARG A 94 -22.69 -6.00 -8.09
C ARG A 94 -22.35 -4.72 -8.87
N ARG A 95 -22.71 -3.56 -8.32
CA ARG A 95 -22.56 -2.25 -8.96
C ARG A 95 -21.10 -1.82 -9.11
N GLU A 96 -20.19 -2.42 -8.35
CA GLU A 96 -18.77 -2.10 -8.44
C GLU A 96 -18.22 -2.25 -9.87
N PRO A 97 -17.35 -1.34 -10.32
CA PRO A 97 -16.71 -1.45 -11.62
C PRO A 97 -15.64 -2.56 -11.63
N PRO A 98 -15.25 -3.05 -12.82
CA PRO A 98 -14.14 -4.00 -12.96
C PRO A 98 -12.83 -3.48 -12.32
N SER A 99 -11.89 -4.32 -11.89
CA SER A 99 -11.85 -5.78 -11.91
C SER A 99 -12.93 -6.40 -11.01
N LYS A 100 -13.75 -7.31 -11.54
CA LYS A 100 -14.84 -7.97 -10.81
C LYS A 100 -15.09 -9.40 -11.29
N MET A 101 -15.85 -10.19 -10.54
CA MET A 101 -16.32 -11.53 -10.98
C MET A 101 -17.64 -11.46 -11.73
N GLY A 102 -18.50 -10.51 -11.38
CA GLY A 102 -19.80 -10.31 -12.02
C GLY A 102 -20.84 -11.36 -11.64
N PHE A 103 -20.73 -11.94 -10.44
CA PHE A 103 -21.70 -12.92 -9.95
C PHE A 103 -23.09 -12.31 -9.79
N PRO A 104 -24.17 -13.04 -10.13
CA PRO A 104 -25.54 -12.60 -9.86
C PRO A 104 -25.79 -12.24 -8.39
N VAL A 105 -26.78 -11.38 -8.14
CA VAL A 105 -27.18 -10.94 -6.80
C VAL A 105 -27.87 -12.12 -6.16
N GLY A 106 -27.59 -12.35 -4.88
CA GLY A 106 -28.00 -13.55 -4.17
C GLY A 106 -27.11 -14.77 -4.42
N SER A 107 -26.12 -14.70 -5.32
CA SER A 107 -25.11 -15.77 -5.43
C SER A 107 -24.35 -15.90 -4.12
N VAL A 108 -24.06 -17.14 -3.71
CA VAL A 108 -23.35 -17.42 -2.45
C VAL A 108 -22.01 -18.11 -2.73
N ILE A 109 -20.96 -17.58 -2.11
CA ILE A 109 -19.63 -18.20 -2.00
C ILE A 109 -19.22 -18.27 -0.53
N THR A 110 -18.18 -19.03 -0.21
CA THR A 110 -17.62 -19.06 1.16
C THR A 110 -16.61 -17.93 1.41
N ILE A 111 -16.33 -17.61 2.68
CA ILE A 111 -15.21 -16.71 3.06
C ILE A 111 -13.89 -17.17 2.43
N ASP A 112 -13.59 -18.46 2.46
CA ASP A 112 -12.40 -19.04 1.82
C ASP A 112 -12.33 -18.74 0.31
N THR A 113 -13.43 -19.00 -0.41
CA THR A 113 -13.52 -18.71 -1.85
C THR A 113 -13.39 -17.21 -2.12
N ALA A 114 -14.03 -16.36 -1.32
CA ALA A 114 -13.97 -14.92 -1.43
C ALA A 114 -12.52 -14.40 -1.25
N LEU A 115 -11.82 -14.86 -0.20
CA LEU A 115 -10.42 -14.52 0.07
C LEU A 115 -9.51 -14.89 -1.12
N LYS A 116 -9.65 -16.11 -1.64
CA LYS A 116 -8.89 -16.57 -2.83
C LYS A 116 -9.15 -15.69 -4.05
N ILE A 117 -10.40 -15.32 -4.28
CA ILE A 117 -10.78 -14.44 -5.40
C ILE A 117 -10.19 -13.04 -5.25
N ILE A 118 -10.29 -12.40 -4.07
CA ILE A 118 -9.79 -11.02 -3.89
C ILE A 118 -8.25 -10.96 -3.90
N LEU A 119 -7.56 -12.01 -3.45
CA LEU A 119 -6.10 -12.03 -3.44
C LEU A 119 -5.53 -12.34 -4.83
N VAL A 120 -6.16 -13.24 -5.60
CA VAL A 120 -5.69 -13.64 -6.93
C VAL A 120 -6.21 -12.73 -8.04
N LYS A 121 -7.55 -12.62 -8.20
CA LYS A 121 -8.19 -11.85 -9.27
C LYS A 121 -8.41 -10.38 -8.91
N SER A 122 -8.32 -10.04 -7.62
CA SER A 122 -8.48 -8.67 -7.14
C SER A 122 -9.86 -8.10 -7.47
N ALA A 123 -10.90 -8.93 -7.31
CA ALA A 123 -12.28 -8.59 -7.65
C ALA A 123 -12.88 -7.60 -6.64
N ASN A 124 -13.43 -6.49 -7.15
CA ASN A 124 -13.99 -5.38 -6.36
C ASN A 124 -15.34 -5.75 -5.76
N ASP A 125 -16.22 -6.32 -6.56
CA ASP A 125 -17.53 -6.83 -6.15
C ASP A 125 -17.43 -7.81 -4.97
N VAL A 126 -16.53 -8.78 -5.07
CA VAL A 126 -16.31 -9.75 -3.99
C VAL A 126 -15.71 -9.09 -2.74
N SER A 127 -14.97 -7.99 -2.87
CA SER A 127 -14.43 -7.28 -1.69
C SER A 127 -15.53 -6.56 -0.91
N VAL A 128 -16.51 -5.96 -1.61
CA VAL A 128 -17.69 -5.36 -0.97
C VAL A 128 -18.54 -6.42 -0.30
N ALA A 129 -18.91 -7.48 -1.03
CA ALA A 129 -19.73 -8.57 -0.48
C ALA A 129 -19.05 -9.24 0.72
N LEU A 130 -17.73 -9.44 0.67
CA LEU A 130 -16.97 -9.96 1.79
C LEU A 130 -17.01 -9.02 3.00
N GLY A 131 -16.86 -7.72 2.79
CA GLY A 131 -16.94 -6.74 3.88
C GLY A 131 -18.33 -6.71 4.54
N GLU A 132 -19.39 -6.73 3.73
CA GLU A 132 -20.78 -6.82 4.19
C GLU A 132 -21.02 -8.12 4.98
N ALA A 133 -20.53 -9.26 4.51
CA ALA A 133 -20.67 -10.53 5.22
C ALA A 133 -19.96 -10.55 6.59
N VAL A 134 -18.82 -9.86 6.72
CA VAL A 134 -18.01 -9.85 7.96
C VAL A 134 -18.50 -8.83 8.99
N SER A 135 -19.03 -7.69 8.54
CA SER A 135 -19.39 -6.57 9.42
C SER A 135 -20.87 -6.16 9.36
N GLY A 136 -21.70 -6.87 8.60
CA GLY A 136 -23.13 -6.59 8.41
C GLY A 136 -23.41 -5.49 7.38
N SER A 137 -22.50 -4.55 7.17
CA SER A 137 -22.57 -3.54 6.09
C SER A 137 -21.18 -3.08 5.66
N GLU A 138 -21.07 -2.51 4.47
CA GLU A 138 -19.83 -1.89 4.00
C GLU A 138 -19.39 -0.76 4.94
N SER A 139 -20.32 0.08 5.42
CA SER A 139 -20.01 1.19 6.34
C SER A 139 -19.36 0.70 7.65
N GLU A 140 -19.89 -0.37 8.25
CA GLU A 140 -19.29 -0.99 9.43
C GLU A 140 -17.95 -1.64 9.11
N PHE A 141 -17.80 -2.22 7.91
CA PHE A 141 -16.53 -2.78 7.47
C PHE A 141 -15.45 -1.69 7.35
N LEU A 142 -15.77 -0.51 6.81
CA LEU A 142 -14.86 0.62 6.74
C LEU A 142 -14.50 1.17 8.12
N ARG A 143 -15.44 1.18 9.07
CA ARG A 143 -15.13 1.49 10.48
C ARG A 143 -14.13 0.49 11.05
N ALA A 144 -14.30 -0.80 10.77
CA ALA A 144 -13.37 -1.83 11.20
C ALA A 144 -11.98 -1.67 10.57
N MET A 145 -11.88 -1.45 9.24
CA MET A 145 -10.61 -1.21 8.54
C MET A 145 -9.84 -0.04 9.16
N ASN A 146 -10.52 1.10 9.39
CA ASN A 146 -9.87 2.28 9.97
C ASN A 146 -9.53 2.11 11.45
N ARG A 147 -10.33 1.36 12.22
CA ARG A 147 -10.00 1.02 13.61
C ARG A 147 -8.74 0.14 13.67
N GLU A 148 -8.65 -0.89 12.84
CA GLU A 148 -7.46 -1.74 12.77
C GLU A 148 -6.24 -0.94 12.28
N SER A 149 -6.39 -0.08 11.27
CA SER A 149 -5.33 0.83 10.82
C SER A 149 -4.74 1.64 11.98
N ARG A 150 -5.59 2.23 12.83
CA ARG A 150 -5.16 2.97 14.02
C ARG A 150 -4.50 2.06 15.05
N ARG A 151 -5.07 0.88 15.32
CA ARG A 151 -4.50 -0.11 16.25
C ARG A 151 -3.09 -0.52 15.83
N LEU A 152 -2.87 -0.68 14.53
CA LEU A 152 -1.58 -1.03 13.97
C LEU A 152 -0.60 0.14 13.95
N GLY A 153 -1.04 1.39 14.15
CA GLY A 153 -0.19 2.58 14.06
C GLY A 153 0.04 3.06 12.63
N MET A 154 -0.85 2.69 11.70
CA MET A 154 -0.87 3.14 10.30
C MET A 154 -1.45 4.56 10.22
N THR A 155 -0.65 5.53 10.66
CA THR A 155 -1.03 6.94 10.82
C THR A 155 -1.16 7.72 9.51
N GLN A 156 -0.80 7.12 8.38
CA GLN A 156 -0.87 7.71 7.03
C GLN A 156 -1.92 7.02 6.17
N SER A 157 -2.76 6.20 6.77
CA SER A 157 -3.77 5.40 6.09
C SER A 157 -5.18 5.80 6.48
N ASN A 158 -6.03 5.95 5.46
CA ASN A 158 -7.46 6.13 5.60
C ASN A 158 -8.18 5.35 4.49
N TRP A 159 -9.09 4.48 4.88
CA TRP A 159 -9.79 3.55 4.00
C TRP A 159 -11.23 4.01 3.79
N THR A 160 -11.61 4.25 2.54
CA THR A 160 -12.98 4.71 2.20
C THR A 160 -13.80 3.70 1.40
N ASN A 161 -13.20 2.56 1.03
CA ASN A 161 -13.86 1.43 0.38
C ASN A 161 -13.00 0.15 0.58
N PRO A 162 -13.53 -1.07 0.41
CA PRO A 162 -12.79 -2.31 0.68
C PRO A 162 -11.92 -2.81 -0.48
N HIS A 163 -11.93 -2.13 -1.63
CA HIS A 163 -11.27 -2.61 -2.85
C HIS A 163 -10.16 -1.70 -3.38
N GLY A 164 -10.10 -0.44 -2.95
CA GLY A 164 -9.13 0.55 -3.38
C GLY A 164 -9.48 1.20 -4.73
N LEU A 165 -10.77 1.43 -5.01
CA LEU A 165 -11.15 2.28 -6.14
C LEU A 165 -10.90 3.76 -5.79
N PRO A 166 -10.77 4.64 -6.80
CA PRO A 166 -10.36 6.02 -6.59
C PRO A 166 -11.28 6.80 -5.65
N ASP A 167 -10.69 7.39 -4.63
CA ASP A 167 -11.29 8.39 -3.75
C ASP A 167 -10.13 9.25 -3.20
N LYS A 168 -10.33 10.58 -3.17
CA LYS A 168 -9.31 11.55 -2.73
C LYS A 168 -8.85 11.36 -1.28
N ASN A 169 -9.71 10.78 -0.44
CA ASN A 169 -9.46 10.51 0.96
C ASN A 169 -8.92 9.09 1.18
N HIS A 170 -8.87 8.26 0.13
CA HIS A 170 -8.40 6.88 0.22
C HIS A 170 -6.89 6.81 0.05
N VAL A 171 -6.18 6.82 1.16
CA VAL A 171 -4.72 7.02 1.17
C VAL A 171 -4.03 5.99 2.06
N SER A 172 -2.76 5.74 1.78
CA SER A 172 -1.83 4.99 2.61
C SER A 172 -0.40 5.45 2.31
N SER A 173 0.61 4.72 2.77
CA SER A 173 2.03 4.97 2.46
C SER A 173 2.81 3.67 2.36
N ALA A 174 4.05 3.72 1.86
CA ALA A 174 4.88 2.52 1.77
C ALA A 174 5.17 1.94 3.17
N ARG A 175 5.42 2.81 4.15
CA ARG A 175 5.55 2.47 5.57
C ARG A 175 4.31 1.75 6.09
N ASP A 176 3.13 2.33 5.97
CA ASP A 176 1.93 1.77 6.55
C ASP A 176 1.59 0.41 5.91
N MET A 177 1.80 0.29 4.60
CA MET A 177 1.66 -0.98 3.91
C MET A 177 2.69 -2.02 4.38
N ALA A 178 3.93 -1.62 4.70
CA ALA A 178 4.94 -2.50 5.29
C ALA A 178 4.51 -3.00 6.68
N MET A 179 3.95 -2.13 7.51
CA MET A 179 3.36 -2.51 8.81
C MET A 179 2.26 -3.55 8.65
N LEU A 180 1.32 -3.29 7.73
CA LEU A 180 0.21 -4.21 7.45
C LEU A 180 0.71 -5.57 6.96
N VAL A 181 1.66 -5.57 6.02
CA VAL A 181 2.27 -6.80 5.50
C VAL A 181 2.98 -7.58 6.61
N GLN A 182 3.76 -6.90 7.44
CA GLN A 182 4.43 -7.53 8.57
C GLN A 182 3.42 -8.12 9.55
N GLN A 183 2.35 -7.38 9.86
CA GLN A 183 1.35 -7.86 10.82
C GLN A 183 0.56 -9.04 10.28
N ILE A 184 0.19 -9.06 8.99
CA ILE A 184 -0.44 -10.22 8.36
C ILE A 184 0.41 -11.47 8.56
N ARG A 185 1.72 -11.37 8.31
CA ARG A 185 2.65 -12.50 8.46
C ARG A 185 2.83 -12.94 9.91
N LYS A 186 2.80 -11.99 10.84
CA LYS A 186 3.02 -12.25 12.27
C LYS A 186 1.78 -12.83 12.96
N GLU A 187 0.60 -12.26 12.70
CA GLU A 187 -0.64 -12.67 13.36
C GLU A 187 -1.32 -13.86 12.68
N PHE A 188 -1.15 -14.04 11.37
CA PHE A 188 -1.91 -15.04 10.61
C PHE A 188 -1.08 -15.93 9.66
N PRO A 189 0.00 -16.57 10.15
CA PRO A 189 0.83 -17.44 9.33
C PRO A 189 0.06 -18.61 8.68
N GLU A 190 -1.06 -19.05 9.26
CA GLU A 190 -1.92 -20.11 8.72
C GLU A 190 -2.54 -19.76 7.35
N TYR A 191 -2.70 -18.47 7.04
CA TYR A 191 -3.27 -18.00 5.77
C TYR A 191 -2.21 -17.67 4.70
N ASP A 192 -0.92 -17.92 4.99
CA ASP A 192 0.20 -17.65 4.07
C ASP A 192 0.04 -18.30 2.69
N HIS A 193 -0.58 -19.48 2.66
CA HIS A 193 -0.82 -20.23 1.44
C HIS A 193 -1.68 -19.44 0.42
N LEU A 194 -2.58 -18.56 0.88
CA LEU A 194 -3.46 -17.78 0.02
C LEU A 194 -2.69 -16.81 -0.89
N PHE A 195 -1.58 -16.26 -0.40
CA PHE A 195 -0.77 -15.27 -1.13
C PHE A 195 0.13 -15.89 -2.21
N LYS A 196 0.31 -17.22 -2.18
CA LYS A 196 1.12 -17.98 -3.14
C LYS A 196 0.33 -18.57 -4.30
N ILE A 197 -1.01 -18.49 -4.25
CA ILE A 197 -1.86 -19.04 -5.30
C ILE A 197 -1.54 -18.37 -6.64
N THR A 198 -1.13 -19.17 -7.63
CA THR A 198 -0.68 -18.69 -8.95
C THR A 198 -1.84 -18.35 -9.88
N GLY A 199 -2.98 -18.97 -9.64
CA GLY A 199 -4.23 -18.76 -10.36
C GLY A 199 -5.30 -19.70 -9.84
N PHE A 200 -6.51 -19.52 -10.34
CA PHE A 200 -7.60 -20.44 -10.09
C PHE A 200 -8.47 -20.66 -11.33
N LYS A 201 -9.16 -21.79 -11.36
CA LYS A 201 -10.22 -22.11 -12.33
C LYS A 201 -11.58 -21.95 -11.67
N LEU A 202 -12.52 -21.33 -12.38
CA LEU A 202 -13.93 -21.26 -12.01
C LEU A 202 -14.76 -21.61 -13.24
N GLY A 203 -15.36 -22.80 -13.23
CA GLY A 203 -15.92 -23.40 -14.43
C GLY A 203 -14.85 -23.49 -15.54
N PRO A 204 -15.16 -23.08 -16.78
CA PRO A 204 -14.20 -23.13 -17.89
C PRO A 204 -13.16 -21.99 -17.87
N LYS A 205 -13.32 -20.98 -17.00
CA LYS A 205 -12.46 -19.80 -16.99
C LYS A 205 -11.28 -19.99 -16.05
N THR A 206 -10.09 -19.62 -16.52
CA THR A 206 -8.87 -19.56 -15.70
C THR A 206 -8.50 -18.11 -15.41
N TYR A 207 -8.28 -17.81 -14.14
CA TYR A 207 -7.86 -16.51 -13.64
C TYR A 207 -6.44 -16.62 -13.11
N LYS A 208 -5.53 -15.79 -13.63
CA LYS A 208 -4.13 -15.75 -13.19
C LYS A 208 -3.96 -14.72 -12.08
N ASN A 209 -3.01 -14.96 -11.18
CA ASN A 209 -2.58 -13.98 -10.21
C ASN A 209 -1.93 -12.79 -10.93
N HIS A 210 -2.24 -11.57 -10.49
CA HIS A 210 -1.62 -10.35 -11.02
C HIS A 210 -0.19 -10.14 -10.54
N ASN A 211 0.21 -10.78 -9.44
CA ASN A 211 1.56 -10.69 -8.90
C ASN A 211 2.52 -11.55 -9.72
N TYR A 212 3.20 -10.92 -10.67
CA TYR A 212 4.11 -11.60 -11.59
C TYR A 212 5.32 -12.25 -10.90
N LEU A 213 5.74 -11.74 -9.73
CA LEU A 213 6.85 -12.34 -8.98
C LEU A 213 6.51 -13.77 -8.54
N VAL A 214 5.22 -14.09 -8.34
CA VAL A 214 4.77 -15.48 -8.15
C VAL A 214 5.00 -16.23 -9.46
N GLY A 215 6.03 -17.08 -9.46
CA GLY A 215 6.47 -17.83 -10.65
C GLY A 215 7.58 -17.17 -11.46
N HIS A 216 8.11 -16.01 -11.06
CA HIS A 216 9.23 -15.37 -11.78
C HIS A 216 10.31 -14.81 -10.85
N PHE A 217 10.11 -14.77 -9.53
CA PHE A 217 11.17 -14.43 -8.57
C PHE A 217 11.35 -15.55 -7.54
N PRO A 218 12.55 -16.17 -7.44
CA PRO A 218 12.78 -17.29 -6.54
C PRO A 218 12.50 -16.95 -5.08
N GLY A 219 11.77 -17.83 -4.39
CA GLY A 219 11.40 -17.66 -2.99
C GLY A 219 10.20 -16.75 -2.74
N THR A 220 9.51 -16.25 -3.78
CA THR A 220 8.32 -15.40 -3.58
C THR A 220 7.26 -16.09 -2.73
N THR A 221 6.79 -15.39 -1.69
CA THR A 221 5.74 -15.85 -0.78
C THR A 221 4.45 -15.03 -0.86
N GLY A 222 4.42 -13.94 -1.66
CA GLY A 222 3.23 -13.10 -1.85
C GLY A 222 3.55 -11.72 -2.47
N MET A 223 2.66 -10.73 -2.43
CA MET A 223 1.31 -10.76 -1.83
C MET A 223 0.26 -10.14 -2.75
N LYS A 224 0.38 -8.84 -3.07
CA LYS A 224 -0.72 -8.13 -3.75
C LYS A 224 -0.22 -6.99 -4.63
N THR A 225 -0.84 -6.86 -5.80
CA THR A 225 -0.66 -5.74 -6.72
C THR A 225 -1.76 -4.67 -6.56
N GLY A 226 -1.47 -3.44 -6.95
CA GLY A 226 -2.43 -2.35 -7.04
C GLY A 226 -2.25 -1.53 -8.31
N PHE A 227 -3.34 -1.10 -8.94
CA PHE A 227 -3.29 -0.16 -10.05
C PHE A 227 -4.60 0.62 -10.14
N ILE A 228 -4.49 1.95 -10.12
CA ILE A 228 -5.41 2.89 -10.72
C ILE A 228 -4.57 3.94 -11.45
N CYS A 229 -5.15 4.64 -12.43
CA CYS A 229 -4.41 5.64 -13.19
C CYS A 229 -3.69 6.66 -12.30
N SER A 230 -4.35 7.11 -11.22
CA SER A 230 -3.80 8.10 -10.31
C SER A 230 -2.73 7.56 -9.37
N SER A 231 -2.66 6.25 -9.12
CA SER A 231 -1.65 5.65 -8.25
C SER A 231 -0.40 5.20 -8.98
N GLY A 232 -0.48 5.01 -10.30
CA GLY A 232 0.48 4.18 -11.01
C GLY A 232 0.36 2.70 -10.61
N PHE A 233 1.39 1.92 -10.91
CA PHE A 233 1.49 0.50 -10.58
C PHE A 233 2.14 0.33 -9.21
N ASN A 234 1.51 -0.46 -8.34
CA ASN A 234 1.93 -0.71 -6.96
C ASN A 234 2.13 -2.22 -6.70
N LEU A 235 3.04 -2.58 -5.80
CA LEU A 235 3.25 -3.94 -5.32
C LEU A 235 3.65 -3.97 -3.85
N ALA A 236 2.99 -4.85 -3.10
CA ALA A 236 3.50 -5.41 -1.87
C ALA A 236 3.92 -6.86 -2.15
N ALA A 237 5.21 -7.14 -2.11
CA ALA A 237 5.77 -8.47 -2.32
C ALA A 237 6.52 -8.95 -1.10
N THR A 238 6.54 -10.26 -0.91
CA THR A 238 7.35 -10.92 0.11
C THR A 238 8.09 -12.10 -0.50
N ALA A 239 9.27 -12.40 0.01
CA ALA A 239 10.05 -13.55 -0.43
C ALA A 239 10.87 -14.14 0.72
N LYS A 240 11.14 -15.44 0.66
CA LYS A 240 11.93 -16.20 1.64
C LYS A 240 13.08 -16.94 0.98
N ARG A 241 14.30 -16.77 1.49
CA ARG A 241 15.51 -17.50 1.05
C ARG A 241 16.44 -17.75 2.24
N GLY A 242 16.98 -18.96 2.35
CA GLY A 242 17.98 -19.29 3.39
C GLY A 242 17.52 -18.97 4.82
N GLY A 243 16.23 -19.19 5.14
CA GLY A 243 15.66 -18.90 6.46
C GLY A 243 15.30 -17.44 6.72
N ARG A 244 15.71 -16.51 5.85
CA ARG A 244 15.36 -15.08 5.94
C ARG A 244 14.16 -14.75 5.08
N GLU A 245 13.26 -13.90 5.59
CA GLU A 245 12.07 -13.47 4.87
C GLU A 245 12.03 -11.94 4.78
N LEU A 246 11.84 -11.41 3.57
CA LEU A 246 11.86 -9.99 3.27
C LEU A 246 10.52 -9.54 2.69
N GLY A 247 10.13 -8.32 3.02
CA GLY A 247 9.03 -7.59 2.40
C GLY A 247 9.55 -6.40 1.60
N ALA A 248 8.92 -6.13 0.45
CA ALA A 248 9.16 -4.93 -0.34
C ALA A 248 7.83 -4.31 -0.76
N ILE A 249 7.67 -3.01 -0.47
CA ILE A 249 6.54 -2.20 -0.95
C ILE A 249 7.08 -1.21 -1.97
N VAL A 250 6.50 -1.22 -3.16
CA VAL A 250 6.81 -0.29 -4.26
C VAL A 250 5.52 0.38 -4.71
N LEU A 251 5.51 1.71 -4.71
CA LEU A 251 4.35 2.54 -5.05
C LEU A 251 4.68 3.49 -6.20
N GLY A 252 3.81 3.55 -7.20
CA GLY A 252 3.94 4.56 -8.26
C GLY A 252 4.84 4.22 -9.44
N GLY A 253 5.00 2.94 -9.79
CA GLY A 253 5.64 2.60 -11.07
C GLY A 253 4.79 3.07 -12.26
N TYR A 254 5.40 3.46 -13.37
CA TYR A 254 4.70 3.92 -14.56
C TYR A 254 4.20 2.78 -15.44
N THR A 255 4.86 1.62 -15.34
CA THR A 255 4.44 0.40 -16.01
C THR A 255 4.44 -0.79 -15.05
N SER A 256 3.64 -1.82 -15.35
CA SER A 256 3.65 -3.06 -14.57
C SER A 256 5.03 -3.71 -14.54
N ARG A 257 5.79 -3.63 -15.64
CA ARG A 257 7.13 -4.22 -15.77
C ARG A 257 8.13 -3.52 -14.86
N GLU A 258 8.26 -2.20 -14.99
CA GLU A 258 9.15 -1.39 -14.13
C GLU A 258 8.88 -1.66 -12.65
N ARG A 259 7.60 -1.66 -12.27
CA ARG A 259 7.18 -1.96 -10.90
C ARG A 259 7.59 -3.36 -10.43
N ASN A 260 7.48 -4.38 -11.28
CA ASN A 260 7.90 -5.75 -10.93
C ASN A 260 9.42 -5.85 -10.82
N GLU A 261 10.14 -5.27 -11.77
CA GLU A 261 11.61 -5.30 -11.82
C GLU A 261 12.22 -4.56 -10.63
N GLU A 262 11.72 -3.37 -10.29
CA GLU A 262 12.21 -2.67 -9.10
C GLU A 262 11.93 -3.46 -7.82
N THR A 263 10.73 -4.05 -7.70
CA THR A 263 10.42 -4.86 -6.52
C THR A 263 11.35 -6.08 -6.41
N ALA A 264 11.62 -6.76 -7.52
CA ALA A 264 12.55 -7.88 -7.57
C ALA A 264 13.99 -7.45 -7.25
N LYS A 265 14.43 -6.31 -7.78
CA LYS A 265 15.72 -5.69 -7.48
C LYS A 265 15.88 -5.39 -5.99
N LEU A 266 14.90 -4.71 -5.38
CA LEU A 266 14.93 -4.38 -3.94
C LEU A 266 15.00 -5.64 -3.07
N LEU A 267 14.24 -6.68 -3.41
CA LEU A 267 14.30 -7.96 -2.70
C LEU A 267 15.67 -8.64 -2.87
N GLU A 268 16.23 -8.65 -4.08
CA GLU A 268 17.55 -9.24 -4.37
C GLU A 268 18.67 -8.53 -3.59
N ILE A 269 18.67 -7.19 -3.59
CA ILE A 269 19.60 -6.37 -2.80
C ILE A 269 19.42 -6.69 -1.31
N GLY A 270 18.17 -6.73 -0.84
CA GLY A 270 17.84 -7.00 0.54
C GLY A 270 18.37 -8.36 1.03
N PHE A 271 18.30 -9.41 0.20
CA PHE A 271 18.83 -10.74 0.56
C PHE A 271 20.34 -10.78 0.68
N ARG A 272 21.04 -9.94 -0.09
CA ARG A 272 22.50 -9.83 -0.06
C ARG A 272 23.00 -8.94 1.09
N ALA A 273 22.19 -7.98 1.51
CA ALA A 273 22.49 -7.12 2.64
C ALA A 273 22.67 -7.96 3.92
N ARG A 274 23.84 -7.87 4.56
CA ARG A 274 24.10 -8.54 5.84
C ARG A 274 23.34 -7.83 6.96
N THR A 275 22.64 -8.57 7.82
CA THR A 275 21.92 -8.08 9.02
C THR A 275 22.52 -8.57 10.35
N GLY A 276 23.78 -9.02 10.34
CA GLY A 276 24.44 -9.63 11.51
C GLY A 276 24.67 -8.67 12.68
N LEU A 277 24.98 -9.22 13.86
CA LEU A 277 25.17 -8.51 15.15
C LEU A 277 26.07 -7.27 15.12
N PHE A 278 26.95 -7.14 14.13
CA PHE A 278 27.89 -6.04 13.98
C PHE A 278 27.37 -4.86 13.13
N SER A 279 26.10 -4.87 12.71
CA SER A 279 25.56 -3.87 11.77
C SER A 279 25.07 -2.55 12.39
N GLY A 280 25.35 -2.29 13.67
CA GLY A 280 24.87 -1.12 14.40
C GLY A 280 23.34 -1.13 14.64
N LYS A 281 22.85 -0.12 15.37
CA LYS A 281 21.41 0.06 15.62
C LYS A 281 20.73 0.45 14.31
N ARG A 282 20.04 -0.51 13.68
CA ARG A 282 19.27 -0.28 12.46
C ARG A 282 17.86 0.16 12.78
N ARG A 283 17.35 1.05 11.94
CA ARG A 283 15.97 1.51 11.97
C ARG A 283 15.02 0.37 11.64
N THR A 284 13.92 0.28 12.36
CA THR A 284 12.83 -0.66 12.14
C THR A 284 11.57 0.04 11.65
N ILE A 285 10.62 -0.72 11.11
CA ILE A 285 9.28 -0.21 10.77
C ILE A 285 8.61 0.44 11.99
N ASP A 286 8.80 -0.13 13.18
CA ASP A 286 8.24 0.42 14.41
C ASP A 286 8.87 1.78 14.79
N ASP A 287 10.15 1.99 14.49
CA ASP A 287 10.79 3.31 14.64
C ASP A 287 10.20 4.37 13.70
N LEU A 288 9.47 3.96 12.65
CA LEU A 288 8.75 4.88 11.78
C LEU A 288 7.41 5.35 12.36
N ARG A 289 6.93 4.75 13.47
CA ARG A 289 5.64 5.11 14.10
C ARG A 289 5.54 6.56 14.53
N HIS A 290 6.67 7.14 14.89
CA HIS A 290 6.74 8.49 15.44
C HIS A 290 7.33 9.50 14.45
N LEU A 291 7.55 9.11 13.20
CA LEU A 291 7.98 10.05 12.17
C LEU A 291 6.91 11.09 11.89
N SER A 292 7.35 12.34 11.71
CA SER A 292 6.54 13.38 11.11
C SER A 292 5.99 12.90 9.77
N VAL A 293 4.67 12.89 9.66
CA VAL A 293 3.97 12.57 8.41
C VAL A 293 4.43 13.57 7.35
N THR A 294 4.81 13.07 6.17
CA THR A 294 5.05 13.94 5.02
C THR A 294 3.71 14.59 4.66
N ALA A 295 3.56 15.87 4.98
CA ALA A 295 2.36 16.62 4.68
C ALA A 295 2.15 16.69 3.16
N GLY A 296 0.91 16.54 2.70
CA GLY A 296 0.56 16.65 1.30
C GLY A 296 -0.53 15.69 0.87
N ARG A 297 -1.00 15.86 -0.36
CA ARG A 297 -1.93 14.93 -1.01
C ARG A 297 -1.14 13.95 -1.88
N PRO A 298 -1.63 12.73 -2.10
CA PRO A 298 -1.00 11.82 -3.05
C PRO A 298 -0.86 12.48 -4.43
N VAL A 299 0.27 12.22 -5.08
CA VAL A 299 0.50 12.65 -6.47
C VAL A 299 -0.49 11.92 -7.38
N ASP A 300 -1.18 12.65 -8.25
CA ASP A 300 -2.05 12.05 -9.27
C ASP A 300 -1.24 11.72 -10.53
N LEU A 301 -0.94 10.43 -10.72
CA LEU A 301 -0.20 9.93 -11.88
C LEU A 301 -1.08 9.74 -13.13
N ARG A 302 -2.39 10.01 -13.09
CA ARG A 302 -3.29 9.77 -14.23
C ARG A 302 -2.83 10.43 -15.54
N PRO A 303 -2.38 11.70 -15.56
CA PRO A 303 -1.93 12.36 -16.79
C PRO A 303 -0.73 11.66 -17.44
N ILE A 304 0.08 10.96 -16.64
CA ILE A 304 1.30 10.29 -17.09
C ILE A 304 1.01 8.82 -17.45
N VAL A 305 0.35 8.10 -16.54
CA VAL A 305 0.16 6.64 -16.63
C VAL A 305 -1.02 6.26 -17.52
N CYS A 306 -2.05 7.09 -17.61
CA CYS A 306 -3.21 6.84 -18.48
C CYS A 306 -3.39 7.92 -19.55
N GLY A 307 -2.52 8.92 -19.60
CA GLY A 307 -2.47 9.88 -20.69
C GLY A 307 -1.78 9.35 -21.95
N SER A 308 -1.67 10.22 -22.95
CA SER A 308 -1.09 9.91 -24.26
C SER A 308 0.44 9.77 -24.26
N SER A 309 1.12 10.31 -23.23
CA SER A 309 2.57 10.44 -23.18
C SER A 309 3.15 9.68 -21.98
N ARG A 310 3.09 8.34 -22.04
CA ARG A 310 3.77 7.51 -21.03
C ARG A 310 5.30 7.67 -21.17
N PRO A 311 6.03 7.92 -20.08
CA PRO A 311 7.47 8.06 -20.13
C PRO A 311 8.13 6.72 -20.50
N LYS A 312 9.26 6.80 -21.20
CA LYS A 312 10.13 5.65 -21.40
C LYS A 312 10.87 5.36 -20.09
N THR A 313 10.70 4.15 -19.60
CA THR A 313 11.39 3.59 -18.44
C THR A 313 12.64 2.83 -18.91
N ALA A 314 13.56 2.50 -17.99
CA ALA A 314 14.71 1.64 -18.29
C ALA A 314 14.29 0.27 -18.88
N TYR A 315 13.08 -0.19 -18.55
CA TYR A 315 12.51 -1.46 -19.03
C TYR A 315 11.52 -1.28 -20.19
N SER A 316 11.44 -0.09 -20.80
CA SER A 316 10.53 0.16 -21.92
C SER A 316 11.01 -0.45 -23.23
N ASP A 317 12.32 -0.50 -23.47
CA ASP A 317 12.90 -1.21 -24.60
C ASP A 317 13.17 -2.67 -24.21
N ARG A 318 12.60 -3.63 -24.94
CA ARG A 318 12.75 -5.05 -24.65
C ARG A 318 14.05 -5.63 -25.20
N SER A 319 14.60 -5.08 -26.29
CA SER A 319 15.86 -5.59 -26.85
C SER A 319 17.05 -5.31 -25.94
N ASN A 320 16.93 -4.33 -25.06
CA ASN A 320 18.00 -3.91 -24.18
C ASN A 320 17.92 -4.56 -22.80
N VAL A 321 16.98 -5.49 -22.57
CA VAL A 321 16.87 -6.16 -21.28
C VAL A 321 17.46 -7.56 -21.34
N VAL A 322 18.51 -7.77 -20.55
CA VAL A 322 19.18 -9.06 -20.40
C VAL A 322 18.52 -9.83 -19.25
N PRO A 323 17.98 -11.04 -19.48
CA PRO A 323 17.46 -11.88 -18.41
C PRO A 323 18.53 -12.21 -17.36
N PHE A 324 18.16 -12.24 -16.07
CA PHE A 324 19.11 -12.62 -15.01
C PHE A 324 19.78 -13.98 -15.29
N ASP A 325 19.02 -14.92 -15.87
CA ASP A 325 19.46 -16.27 -16.22
C ASP A 325 20.57 -16.29 -17.30
N GLU A 326 20.73 -15.21 -18.05
CA GLU A 326 21.66 -15.07 -19.17
C GLU A 326 22.86 -14.18 -18.82
N VAL A 327 22.89 -13.58 -17.62
CA VAL A 327 24.05 -12.80 -17.18
C VAL A 327 25.16 -13.74 -16.75
N ASP A 328 26.27 -13.70 -17.46
CA ASP A 328 27.47 -14.48 -17.15
C ASP A 328 28.01 -14.11 -15.76
N GLU A 329 28.53 -15.10 -15.03
CA GLU A 329 29.13 -14.93 -13.71
C GLU A 329 30.29 -13.93 -13.75
N GLN A 330 31.02 -13.85 -14.87
CA GLN A 330 32.06 -12.86 -15.09
C GLN A 330 31.52 -11.48 -15.45
N GLN A 331 30.38 -11.36 -16.13
CA GLN A 331 29.69 -10.08 -16.34
C GLN A 331 29.13 -9.52 -15.03
N MET A 332 28.55 -10.39 -14.20
CA MET A 332 28.18 -10.06 -12.83
C MET A 332 29.43 -9.66 -12.01
N ALA A 333 30.51 -10.44 -12.05
CA ALA A 333 31.78 -10.15 -11.39
C ALA A 333 32.40 -8.83 -11.83
N ASN A 334 32.32 -8.48 -13.12
CA ASN A 334 32.79 -7.21 -13.66
C ASN A 334 31.92 -6.04 -13.21
N ALA A 335 30.59 -6.21 -13.17
CA ALA A 335 29.68 -5.25 -12.57
C ALA A 335 29.92 -5.06 -11.06
N TYR A 336 30.34 -6.12 -10.34
CA TYR A 336 30.78 -6.05 -8.94
C TYR A 336 32.17 -5.40 -8.79
N ALA A 337 33.13 -5.71 -9.68
CA ALA A 337 34.51 -5.27 -9.61
C ALA A 337 34.66 -3.79 -9.99
N ALA A 338 33.88 -3.30 -10.95
CA ALA A 338 33.85 -1.89 -11.34
C ALA A 338 33.32 -0.97 -10.22
N ASN A 339 32.51 -1.51 -9.30
CA ASN A 339 31.74 -0.71 -8.33
C ASN A 339 32.12 -0.97 -6.84
N GLY A 340 33.15 -1.79 -6.58
CA GLY A 340 33.70 -2.01 -5.24
C GLY A 340 32.86 -2.91 -4.30
N ARG A 341 33.35 -3.09 -3.06
CA ARG A 341 32.78 -4.01 -2.04
C ARG A 341 31.35 -3.67 -1.58
N ASP A 342 30.81 -2.55 -2.02
CA ASP A 342 29.45 -2.08 -1.73
C ASP A 342 28.78 -1.52 -3.01
N ALA A 343 29.01 -2.20 -4.13
CA ALA A 343 28.56 -1.82 -5.47
C ALA A 343 27.10 -1.34 -5.55
N PHE A 344 26.19 -1.98 -4.81
CA PHE A 344 24.77 -1.63 -4.84
C PHE A 344 24.40 -0.37 -4.04
N ASN A 345 25.17 -0.02 -3.01
CA ASN A 345 24.94 1.21 -2.25
C ASN A 345 25.43 2.42 -3.07
N THR A 346 26.62 2.30 -3.69
CA THR A 346 27.20 3.38 -4.51
C THR A 346 26.57 3.49 -5.90
N LEU A 347 25.95 2.43 -6.43
CA LEU A 347 25.16 2.50 -7.67
C LEU A 347 23.87 3.33 -7.54
N PHE A 348 23.36 3.53 -6.32
CA PHE A 348 21.97 4.00 -6.16
C PHE A 348 21.73 5.05 -5.06
N THR A 349 22.72 5.40 -4.21
CA THR A 349 22.60 6.55 -3.27
C THR A 349 23.23 7.86 -3.76
N GLY A 350 23.76 7.89 -4.99
CA GLY A 350 24.19 9.12 -5.64
C GLY A 350 23.73 9.09 -7.08
N GLY A 351 22.81 9.97 -7.46
CA GLY A 351 22.31 9.98 -8.83
C GLY A 351 23.45 10.07 -9.84
N ARG A 352 23.50 9.14 -10.81
CA ARG A 352 23.63 9.41 -12.26
C ARG A 352 24.17 8.28 -13.12
N ASP A 353 24.76 7.20 -12.62
CA ASP A 353 25.46 6.29 -13.54
C ASP A 353 24.90 4.85 -13.57
N GLU A 354 24.32 4.56 -14.73
CA GLU A 354 23.79 3.29 -15.22
C GLU A 354 24.90 2.23 -15.29
N VAL A 355 24.60 0.97 -14.97
CA VAL A 355 25.56 -0.13 -15.21
C VAL A 355 25.63 -0.34 -16.72
N THR A 356 26.60 0.31 -17.36
CA THR A 356 26.90 0.13 -18.78
C THR A 356 27.57 -1.23 -18.98
N LEU A 357 26.80 -2.24 -19.37
CA LEU A 357 27.36 -3.49 -19.90
C LEU A 357 27.43 -3.36 -21.43
N SER A 358 28.64 -3.19 -21.95
CA SER A 358 29.05 -3.23 -23.38
C SER A 358 28.99 -1.93 -24.20
N GLU A 359 29.99 -1.78 -25.09
CA GLU A 359 30.28 -0.65 -25.99
C GLU A 359 29.23 -0.41 -27.11
N THR A 360 28.05 -1.03 -27.07
CA THR A 360 27.08 -0.99 -28.20
C THR A 360 25.64 -0.61 -27.81
N GLY A 361 25.39 -0.16 -26.59
CA GLY A 361 24.07 0.33 -26.15
C GLY A 361 23.78 -0.02 -24.70
N THR A 362 23.02 0.82 -24.03
CA THR A 362 22.66 0.68 -22.62
C THR A 362 21.79 -0.56 -22.38
N GLN A 363 22.37 -1.65 -21.89
CA GLN A 363 21.65 -2.85 -21.47
C GLN A 363 21.26 -2.78 -19.99
N VAL A 364 20.07 -3.30 -19.64
CA VAL A 364 19.54 -3.35 -18.27
C VAL A 364 19.29 -4.79 -17.88
N ILE A 365 19.72 -5.20 -16.69
CA ILE A 365 19.50 -6.56 -16.18
C ILE A 365 18.05 -6.68 -15.65
N SER A 366 17.33 -7.71 -16.08
CA SER A 366 16.07 -8.13 -15.44
C SER A 366 16.37 -8.92 -14.18
N TYR A 367 15.65 -8.67 -13.08
CA TYR A 367 15.75 -9.45 -11.84
C TYR A 367 14.71 -10.58 -11.78
N LEU A 368 13.90 -10.69 -12.83
CA LEU A 368 12.88 -11.71 -12.98
C LEU A 368 13.45 -12.85 -13.83
N ARG A 369 13.19 -14.08 -13.40
CA ARG A 369 13.49 -15.31 -14.11
C ARG A 369 12.46 -15.53 -15.21
N LYS A 370 12.81 -16.33 -16.22
CA LYS A 370 11.83 -16.74 -17.24
C LYS A 370 10.66 -17.53 -16.63
N SER A 371 10.96 -18.39 -15.67
CA SER A 371 9.97 -19.12 -14.88
C SER A 371 10.61 -19.70 -13.62
N VAL A 372 9.84 -19.78 -12.55
CA VAL A 372 10.16 -20.49 -11.30
C VAL A 372 9.09 -21.56 -11.10
N PRO A 373 9.44 -22.77 -10.62
CA PRO A 373 8.45 -23.79 -10.31
C PRO A 373 7.38 -23.27 -9.34
N VAL A 374 6.11 -23.51 -9.67
CA VAL A 374 4.96 -23.10 -8.88
C VAL A 374 3.85 -24.13 -8.98
N ASP A 375 2.97 -24.13 -7.97
CA ASP A 375 1.79 -25.00 -7.97
C ASP A 375 0.83 -24.64 -9.12
N PRO A 376 0.12 -25.64 -9.66
CA PRO A 376 -0.88 -25.40 -10.69
C PRO A 376 -2.06 -24.57 -10.15
N PRO A 377 -2.85 -23.93 -11.04
CA PRO A 377 -4.04 -23.21 -10.64
C PRO A 377 -5.01 -24.09 -9.86
N ILE A 378 -5.49 -23.60 -8.71
CA ILE A 378 -6.49 -24.30 -7.89
C ILE A 378 -7.86 -24.29 -8.56
N VAL A 379 -8.76 -25.18 -8.17
CA VAL A 379 -10.16 -25.17 -8.66
C VAL A 379 -11.05 -24.58 -7.58
N LEU A 380 -11.87 -23.59 -7.95
CA LEU A 380 -12.91 -23.03 -7.10
C LEU A 380 -14.28 -23.48 -7.61
N SER A 381 -15.19 -23.71 -6.67
CA SER A 381 -16.59 -23.97 -6.92
C SER A 381 -17.46 -22.86 -6.36
N MET A 382 -18.56 -22.56 -7.04
CA MET A 382 -19.65 -21.78 -6.45
C MET A 382 -20.42 -22.69 -5.49
N GLY A 383 -20.92 -22.13 -4.38
CA GLY A 383 -21.68 -22.88 -3.38
C GLY A 383 -20.86 -23.24 -2.15
N GLY A 384 -21.19 -22.57 -1.04
CA GLY A 384 -20.94 -23.06 0.31
C GLY A 384 -22.26 -23.62 0.84
N ALA A 385 -22.36 -24.94 0.96
CA ALA A 385 -23.46 -25.56 1.70
C ALA A 385 -23.29 -25.28 3.21
N GLU A 386 -24.43 -25.14 3.90
CA GLU A 386 -24.61 -25.00 5.37
C GLU A 386 -24.74 -23.58 5.98
N GLY A 387 -25.15 -22.56 5.22
CA GLY A 387 -25.86 -21.41 5.81
C GLY A 387 -27.36 -21.68 5.80
N PRO A 388 -28.16 -21.28 6.83
CA PRO A 388 -29.61 -21.44 6.76
C PRO A 388 -30.11 -20.78 5.46
N PRO A 389 -31.08 -21.39 4.76
CA PRO A 389 -31.68 -20.73 3.61
C PRO A 389 -32.13 -19.35 4.06
N VAL A 390 -31.68 -18.31 3.36
CA VAL A 390 -32.26 -16.98 3.53
C VAL A 390 -33.72 -17.17 3.15
N GLY A 391 -34.60 -17.21 4.15
CA GLY A 391 -36.03 -17.31 3.93
C GLY A 391 -36.42 -16.19 2.99
N VAL A 392 -37.00 -16.52 1.85
CA VAL A 392 -37.67 -15.53 1.02
C VAL A 392 -39.08 -15.45 1.57
N ASP A 393 -39.53 -14.24 1.91
CA ASP A 393 -40.91 -14.05 2.31
C ASP A 393 -41.83 -14.45 1.12
N PRO A 394 -42.70 -15.46 1.28
CA PRO A 394 -43.53 -15.97 0.20
C PRO A 394 -44.59 -14.98 -0.30
N GLU A 395 -44.84 -13.88 0.42
CA GLU A 395 -45.77 -12.83 0.00
C GLU A 395 -45.07 -11.67 -0.74
N THR A 396 -43.81 -11.37 -0.41
CA THR A 396 -43.11 -10.18 -0.94
C THR A 396 -41.96 -10.49 -1.90
N GLY A 397 -41.42 -11.72 -1.89
CA GLY A 397 -40.28 -12.10 -2.73
C GLY A 397 -38.95 -11.43 -2.32
N GLU A 398 -38.94 -10.68 -1.22
CA GLU A 398 -37.72 -10.10 -0.66
C GLU A 398 -36.99 -11.13 0.22
N PRO A 399 -35.65 -11.06 0.30
CA PRO A 399 -34.92 -11.82 1.32
C PRO A 399 -35.45 -11.37 2.68
N ALA A 400 -36.04 -12.29 3.46
CA ALA A 400 -36.51 -12.00 4.80
C ALA A 400 -35.37 -11.29 5.53
N SER A 401 -35.63 -10.06 5.98
CA SER A 401 -34.65 -9.30 6.71
C SER A 401 -34.18 -10.20 7.84
N VAL A 402 -32.91 -10.60 7.79
CA VAL A 402 -32.24 -11.06 8.99
C VAL A 402 -32.17 -9.80 9.84
N ALA A 403 -33.24 -9.54 10.60
CA ALA A 403 -33.15 -8.71 11.77
C ALA A 403 -31.90 -9.19 12.48
N ALA A 404 -31.02 -8.26 12.84
CA ALA A 404 -29.80 -8.50 13.57
C ALA A 404 -30.11 -9.20 14.90
N GLY A 405 -30.47 -10.47 14.85
CA GLY A 405 -30.51 -11.38 15.97
C GLY A 405 -29.05 -11.59 16.28
N MET A 406 -28.63 -11.03 17.42
CA MET A 406 -27.30 -11.15 17.98
C MET A 406 -26.67 -12.49 17.61
N ILE A 407 -25.66 -12.45 16.74
CA ILE A 407 -24.61 -13.46 16.78
C ILE A 407 -24.14 -13.44 18.24
N PRO A 408 -24.23 -14.55 18.99
CA PRO A 408 -23.83 -14.56 20.39
C PRO A 408 -22.38 -14.11 20.45
N VAL A 409 -22.12 -12.93 21.02
CA VAL A 409 -20.77 -12.47 21.32
C VAL A 409 -20.22 -13.44 22.35
N PRO A 410 -19.19 -14.26 22.05
CA PRO A 410 -18.53 -15.04 23.07
C PRO A 410 -17.92 -14.06 24.06
N ARG A 411 -18.25 -14.20 25.35
CA ARG A 411 -17.63 -13.37 26.40
C ARG A 411 -16.11 -13.50 26.30
N PRO A 412 -15.34 -12.41 26.44
CA PRO A 412 -13.89 -12.48 26.43
C PRO A 412 -13.44 -13.49 27.50
N ARG A 413 -12.59 -14.44 27.10
CA ARG A 413 -11.84 -15.25 28.07
C ARG A 413 -11.10 -14.30 28.99
N PRO A 414 -11.21 -14.41 30.33
CA PRO A 414 -10.46 -13.54 31.22
C PRO A 414 -8.97 -13.73 30.95
N LEU A 415 -8.28 -12.60 30.88
CA LEU A 415 -6.85 -12.41 30.58
C LEU A 415 -5.97 -12.89 31.77
N LEU A 416 -6.27 -14.08 32.28
CA LEU A 416 -5.65 -14.65 33.48
C LEU A 416 -4.97 -16.01 33.20
N ALA A 417 -4.38 -16.16 32.02
CA ALA A 417 -3.59 -17.33 31.66
C ALA A 417 -2.23 -16.98 31.00
N LEU A 418 -1.72 -15.77 31.25
CA LEU A 418 -0.42 -15.33 30.70
C LEU A 418 0.47 -14.58 31.69
N VAL A 419 0.30 -14.85 32.99
CA VAL A 419 1.22 -14.36 34.02
C VAL A 419 1.63 -15.50 34.94
N THR A 420 2.47 -16.38 34.41
CA THR A 420 3.41 -17.19 35.21
C THR A 420 4.70 -17.32 34.42
N ASP A 421 5.44 -16.23 34.29
CA ASP A 421 6.90 -16.36 34.39
C ASP A 421 7.45 -15.08 35.03
N THR A 422 7.95 -15.26 36.23
CA THR A 422 8.30 -14.22 37.18
C THR A 422 9.75 -13.82 37.01
N ASN A 423 10.02 -12.54 36.70
CA ASN A 423 11.01 -11.79 37.44
C ASN A 423 10.85 -10.27 37.25
N ARG A 424 10.70 -9.58 38.38
CA ARG A 424 10.46 -8.14 38.61
C ARG A 424 9.10 -7.59 38.17
N ILE A 425 8.14 -7.68 39.09
CA ILE A 425 7.07 -6.70 39.20
C ILE A 425 7.25 -6.02 40.56
N ASP A 426 7.43 -4.69 40.55
CA ASP A 426 7.49 -3.89 41.77
C ASP A 426 6.05 -3.73 42.33
N PRO A 427 5.76 -4.17 43.57
CA PRO A 427 4.45 -4.00 44.19
C PRO A 427 3.95 -2.55 44.19
N ALA A 428 4.85 -1.56 44.21
CA ALA A 428 4.49 -0.15 44.17
C ALA A 428 3.90 0.28 42.81
N GLU A 429 4.40 -0.28 41.69
CA GLU A 429 3.88 0.02 40.35
C GLU A 429 2.49 -0.59 40.13
N VAL A 430 2.23 -1.78 40.70
CA VAL A 430 0.91 -2.42 40.65
C VAL A 430 -0.13 -1.61 41.43
N VAL A 431 0.25 -1.08 42.60
CA VAL A 431 -0.62 -0.20 43.39
C VAL A 431 -0.85 1.13 42.66
N ALA A 432 0.18 1.72 42.05
CA ALA A 432 0.05 2.95 41.27
C ALA A 432 -0.85 2.78 40.04
N LEU A 433 -0.76 1.64 39.35
CA LEU A 433 -1.63 1.31 38.21
C LEU A 433 -3.07 1.08 38.66
N ALA A 434 -3.28 0.35 39.76
CA ALA A 434 -4.61 0.14 40.34
C ALA A 434 -5.28 1.45 40.77
N ASP A 435 -4.51 2.37 41.37
CA ASP A 435 -5.00 3.70 41.75
C ASP A 435 -5.26 4.60 40.54
N SER A 436 -4.45 4.49 39.47
CA SER A 436 -4.68 5.20 38.22
C SER A 436 -5.98 4.76 37.55
N VAL A 437 -6.21 3.44 37.45
CA VAL A 437 -7.46 2.87 36.92
C VAL A 437 -8.66 3.24 37.79
N ARG A 438 -8.52 3.24 39.12
CA ARG A 438 -9.59 3.64 40.05
C ARG A 438 -9.91 5.14 39.92
N ARG A 439 -8.92 6.00 39.71
CA ARG A 439 -9.11 7.44 39.43
C ARG A 439 -9.78 7.67 38.08
N SER A 440 -9.37 6.96 37.03
CA SER A 440 -10.00 7.04 35.71
C SER A 440 -11.45 6.53 35.71
N ALA A 441 -11.73 5.46 36.45
CA ALA A 441 -13.10 4.95 36.62
C ALA A 441 -13.98 5.93 37.42
N LYS A 442 -13.42 6.64 38.41
CA LYS A 442 -14.16 7.65 39.18
C LYS A 442 -14.42 8.93 38.37
N ALA A 443 -13.50 9.32 37.48
CA ALA A 443 -13.68 10.45 36.57
C ALA A 443 -14.70 10.17 35.46
N ALA A 444 -14.87 8.90 35.05
CA ALA A 444 -15.88 8.50 34.07
C ALA A 444 -17.29 8.35 34.66
N ALA A 445 -17.45 8.44 35.98
CA ALA A 445 -18.69 8.15 36.69
C ALA A 445 -19.40 9.39 37.27
N ASP A 446 -18.89 10.61 37.04
CA ASP A 446 -19.48 11.86 37.53
C ASP A 446 -20.12 12.67 36.38
N PRO A 447 -21.46 12.74 36.24
CA PRO A 447 -22.13 13.39 35.11
C PRO A 447 -22.26 14.93 35.21
N GLY A 448 -21.57 15.59 36.16
CA GLY A 448 -21.83 17.00 36.50
C GLY A 448 -20.82 18.07 36.05
N ALA A 449 -19.65 17.72 35.50
CA ALA A 449 -18.59 18.70 35.23
C ALA A 449 -18.44 19.00 33.73
N SER A 450 -19.44 19.65 33.14
CA SER A 450 -19.31 20.25 31.81
C SER A 450 -20.10 21.55 31.74
N GLN A 451 -19.73 22.51 32.57
CA GLN A 451 -20.02 23.94 32.43
C GLN A 451 -19.17 24.70 33.48
N SER A 452 -18.56 25.82 33.05
CA SER A 452 -17.56 26.65 33.75
C SER A 452 -16.11 26.14 33.68
N ILE A 453 -15.38 26.56 32.64
CA ILE A 453 -14.12 27.33 32.76
C ILE A 453 -13.98 28.16 31.47
N ALA A 454 -14.82 29.21 31.37
CA ALA A 454 -14.61 30.34 30.48
C ALA A 454 -15.00 31.58 31.29
N GLY A 455 -14.01 32.31 31.79
CA GLY A 455 -14.18 33.56 32.53
C GLY A 455 -13.76 33.48 34.01
N GLU A 456 -12.49 33.78 34.28
CA GLU A 456 -12.04 34.85 35.20
C GLU A 456 -10.52 34.69 35.43
N ILE A 457 -9.70 35.55 34.85
CA ILE A 457 -9.18 36.84 35.37
C ILE A 457 -7.76 36.68 35.94
N VAL A 458 -6.81 37.25 35.19
CA VAL A 458 -5.78 38.21 35.63
C VAL A 458 -5.10 37.94 36.98
N SER A 459 -3.80 37.60 36.95
CA SER A 459 -2.75 38.31 37.70
C SER A 459 -1.34 37.74 37.43
N GLY A 460 -0.41 38.62 37.03
CA GLY A 460 1.07 38.51 37.10
C GLY A 460 1.75 37.40 36.28
N GLU A 461 2.82 37.58 35.49
CA GLU A 461 3.85 38.61 35.44
C GLU A 461 4.34 38.78 33.99
N THR A 462 4.67 40.02 33.67
CA THR A 462 5.37 40.51 32.48
C THR A 462 6.84 40.10 32.45
N VAL A 463 7.37 39.65 31.29
CA VAL A 463 8.65 40.15 30.75
C VAL A 463 8.55 40.23 29.21
N SER A 464 9.05 41.37 28.73
CA SER A 464 9.05 42.03 27.42
C SER A 464 9.65 41.30 26.21
N GLY A 465 9.17 41.68 25.01
CA GLY A 465 9.92 41.62 23.75
C GLY A 465 9.06 41.82 22.49
N GLU A 466 8.86 43.10 22.11
CA GLU A 466 8.72 43.73 20.77
C GLU A 466 8.59 42.80 19.53
N ASP A 467 7.88 43.05 18.43
CA ASP A 467 7.06 44.16 17.91
C ASP A 467 6.42 43.62 16.59
N GLY A 468 5.30 44.19 16.14
CA GLY A 468 4.87 44.07 14.72
C GLY A 468 3.41 43.71 14.47
N ALA A 469 2.51 44.64 14.72
CA ALA A 469 1.13 44.63 14.22
C ALA A 469 1.07 45.01 12.73
N ILE A 470 0.22 44.35 11.93
CA ILE A 470 -0.54 44.97 10.83
C ILE A 470 -1.95 44.37 10.78
N ALA A 471 -2.90 45.28 10.59
CA ALA A 471 -4.33 45.15 10.83
C ALA A 471 -5.17 44.46 9.74
N LEU A 472 -6.34 44.07 10.23
CA LEU A 472 -7.63 43.73 9.63
C LEU A 472 -8.02 44.49 8.35
N ALA A 473 -8.75 43.79 7.48
CA ALA A 473 -9.92 44.34 6.79
C ALA A 473 -10.92 43.21 6.49
N GLU A 474 -12.08 43.29 7.14
CA GLU A 474 -13.31 42.59 6.79
C GLU A 474 -13.95 43.27 5.57
N ASP A 475 -14.62 42.49 4.72
CA ASP A 475 -15.84 42.95 4.07
C ASP A 475 -16.66 41.74 3.63
N GLY A 476 -17.89 41.67 4.14
CA GLY A 476 -18.90 40.68 3.78
C GLY A 476 -19.84 41.21 2.70
N ALA A 477 -20.42 40.30 1.94
CA ALA A 477 -21.71 40.52 1.29
C ALA A 477 -22.37 39.17 0.98
N ALA A 478 -23.46 38.89 1.68
CA ALA A 478 -24.43 37.86 1.35
C ALA A 478 -25.40 38.40 0.28
N MET A 479 -25.84 37.55 -0.65
CA MET A 479 -27.12 37.69 -1.33
C MET A 479 -27.74 36.33 -1.66
N THR A 480 -29.02 36.27 -1.35
CA THR A 480 -30.00 35.19 -1.44
C THR A 480 -30.54 34.97 -2.86
N GLY A 481 -31.02 33.76 -3.17
CA GLY A 481 -31.94 33.54 -4.30
C GLY A 481 -32.12 32.07 -4.69
N ALA A 482 -33.32 31.53 -4.46
CA ALA A 482 -33.77 30.18 -4.80
C ALA A 482 -34.07 29.99 -6.31
N ASN A 483 -33.95 28.77 -6.85
CA ASN A 483 -35.08 27.91 -7.27
C ASN A 483 -34.62 26.59 -7.94
N GLU A 484 -35.47 25.57 -7.82
CA GLU A 484 -35.36 24.20 -8.34
C GLU A 484 -35.28 24.10 -9.88
N THR A 485 -34.58 23.06 -10.38
CA THR A 485 -34.99 22.15 -11.48
C THR A 485 -33.92 21.06 -11.67
N ASP A 486 -34.36 19.79 -11.68
CA ASP A 486 -33.62 18.57 -12.10
C ASP A 486 -34.40 18.02 -13.34
N PRO A 487 -33.95 17.06 -14.18
CA PRO A 487 -32.70 16.29 -14.16
C PRO A 487 -32.02 16.02 -15.54
N ALA A 488 -30.92 15.26 -15.48
CA ALA A 488 -30.36 14.37 -16.51
C ALA A 488 -29.46 14.95 -17.64
N ALA A 489 -28.15 14.78 -17.47
CA ALA A 489 -27.22 14.26 -18.48
C ALA A 489 -25.81 14.08 -17.88
N SER A 490 -25.49 12.89 -17.36
CA SER A 490 -24.08 12.53 -17.11
C SER A 490 -23.63 11.53 -18.17
N THR A 491 -22.83 12.03 -19.10
CA THR A 491 -22.13 11.25 -20.12
C THR A 491 -21.02 10.45 -19.45
N SER A 492 -21.20 9.13 -19.37
CA SER A 492 -20.18 8.21 -18.89
C SER A 492 -19.15 7.95 -19.99
N ILE A 493 -17.94 8.45 -19.81
CA ILE A 493 -16.77 8.11 -20.63
C ILE A 493 -16.12 6.85 -20.01
N PRO A 494 -15.80 5.80 -20.79
CA PRO A 494 -15.31 4.54 -20.23
C PRO A 494 -13.88 4.64 -19.65
N TRP A 495 -13.71 4.12 -18.43
CA TRP A 495 -12.52 4.26 -17.58
C TRP A 495 -11.43 3.18 -17.78
N PHE A 496 -11.62 2.26 -18.73
CA PHE A 496 -10.64 1.23 -19.09
C PHE A 496 -10.35 1.30 -20.60
N PRO A 497 -9.09 1.15 -21.05
CA PRO A 497 -8.83 0.84 -22.44
C PRO A 497 -9.52 -0.48 -22.79
N LYS A 498 -10.32 -0.48 -23.87
CA LYS A 498 -10.92 -1.71 -24.41
C LYS A 498 -9.80 -2.74 -24.68
N PRO A 499 -10.01 -4.03 -24.38
CA PRO A 499 -9.06 -5.05 -24.79
C PRO A 499 -8.91 -4.99 -26.32
N LYS A 500 -7.66 -5.01 -26.80
CA LYS A 500 -7.39 -5.24 -28.23
C LYS A 500 -7.94 -6.62 -28.59
N PRO A 501 -8.72 -6.77 -29.68
CA PRO A 501 -9.07 -8.08 -30.19
C PRO A 501 -7.79 -8.77 -30.72
N GLY A 502 -7.58 -10.02 -30.29
CA GLY A 502 -6.72 -11.04 -30.91
C GLY A 502 -5.37 -10.60 -31.50
N GLU A 503 -4.30 -10.82 -30.73
CA GLU A 503 -2.99 -11.34 -31.19
C GLU A 503 -2.24 -11.95 -29.99
#